data_AF-A0A957DX07-F1
#
_entry.id   AF-A0A957DX07-F1
#
_cell.length_a   1.000
_cell.length_b   1.000
_cell.length_c   1.000
_cell.angle_alpha   90.00
_cell.angle_beta   90.00
_cell.angle_gamma   90.00
#
_symmetry.space_group_name_H-M   'P 1'
#
loop_
_entity.id
_entity.type
_entity.pdbx_description
1 polymer ?
#
loop_
_entity_poly.entity_id
_entity_poly.type
_entity_poly.pdbx_seq_one_letter_code
_entity_poly.pdbx_strand_id
1 'polypeptide(L)'
;EGEGLRALKSKVRATAAQVQEPTLAQTGQAAITAVNHAEQWLLNAMGAGRPAVEAGARRFALTLGRALELALLTEHAQWSLAVEKDGRALAAARRFAQAGIDLIGDTDRDEALALANDLPLPLV
;
A
#
# COMPACT_ATOMS: atom_id res chain seq x y z
N GLU A 1 -12.59 -12.53 3.82
CA GLU A 1 -12.25 -11.26 3.14
C GLU A 1 -13.51 -10.42 2.95
N GLY A 2 -13.50 -9.15 3.33
CA GLY A 2 -14.62 -8.24 3.10
C GLY A 2 -14.75 -7.84 1.62
N GLU A 3 -15.96 -7.53 1.17
CA GLU A 3 -16.26 -7.24 -0.25
C GLU A 3 -15.46 -6.05 -0.80
N GLY A 4 -15.29 -4.99 -0.01
CA GLY A 4 -14.53 -3.80 -0.41
C GLY A 4 -13.03 -4.08 -0.63
N LEU A 5 -12.40 -4.88 0.25
CA LEU A 5 -10.98 -5.24 0.09
C LEU A 5 -10.76 -6.08 -1.17
N ARG A 6 -11.68 -7.00 -1.45
CA ARG A 6 -11.65 -7.81 -2.68
C ARG A 6 -11.75 -6.94 -3.92
N ALA A 7 -12.66 -5.97 -3.92
CA ALA A 7 -12.82 -5.05 -5.04
C ALA A 7 -11.53 -4.22 -5.28
N LEU A 8 -10.93 -3.70 -4.21
CA LEU A 8 -9.66 -2.95 -4.30
C LEU A 8 -8.52 -3.82 -4.85
N LYS A 9 -8.36 -5.05 -4.34
CA LYS A 9 -7.38 -6.02 -4.86
C LYS A 9 -7.57 -6.29 -6.35
N SER A 10 -8.81 -6.52 -6.76
CA SER A 10 -9.15 -6.75 -8.16
C SER A 10 -8.75 -5.55 -9.03
N LYS A 11 -9.09 -4.33 -8.60
CA LYS A 11 -8.73 -3.10 -9.31
C LYS A 11 -7.21 -2.93 -9.43
N VAL A 12 -6.46 -3.10 -8.33
CA VAL A 12 -4.98 -3.01 -8.34
C VAL A 12 -4.37 -4.02 -9.33
N ARG A 13 -4.84 -5.28 -9.31
CA ARG A 13 -4.35 -6.32 -10.23
C ARG A 13 -4.71 -6.02 -11.69
N ALA A 14 -5.94 -5.61 -11.95
CA ALA A 14 -6.40 -5.29 -13.30
C ALA A 14 -5.58 -4.16 -13.92
N THR A 15 -5.35 -3.10 -13.14
CA THR A 15 -4.56 -1.93 -13.53
C THR A 15 -3.09 -2.29 -13.78
N ALA A 16 -2.46 -3.10 -12.90
CA ALA A 16 -1.08 -3.54 -13.09
C ALA A 16 -0.89 -4.50 -14.28
N ALA A 17 -1.91 -5.27 -14.66
CA ALA A 17 -1.86 -6.21 -15.78
C ALA A 17 -1.83 -5.54 -17.17
N GLN A 18 -2.18 -4.26 -17.28
CA GLN A 18 -2.22 -3.53 -18.56
C GLN A 18 -0.85 -2.96 -19.01
N VAL A 19 0.19 -3.22 -18.22
CA VAL A 19 1.48 -2.54 -18.33
C VAL A 19 2.48 -3.41 -19.10
N GLN A 20 3.17 -2.79 -20.06
CA GLN A 20 4.16 -3.42 -20.93
C GLN A 20 5.58 -2.91 -20.65
N GLU A 21 5.72 -1.65 -20.20
CA GLU A 21 7.03 -1.09 -19.87
C GLU A 21 7.61 -1.78 -18.61
N PRO A 22 8.84 -2.33 -18.66
CA PRO A 22 9.38 -3.14 -17.57
C PRO A 22 9.47 -2.44 -16.20
N THR A 23 9.79 -1.15 -16.18
CA THR A 23 9.89 -0.38 -14.92
C THR A 23 8.52 -0.19 -14.28
N LEU A 24 7.49 0.08 -15.09
CA LEU A 24 6.11 0.19 -14.66
C LEU A 24 5.55 -1.18 -14.25
N ALA A 25 5.98 -2.28 -14.88
CA ALA A 25 5.63 -3.62 -14.41
C ALA A 25 6.14 -3.86 -12.97
N GLN A 26 7.34 -3.39 -12.64
CA GLN A 26 7.88 -3.46 -11.28
C GLN A 26 7.07 -2.60 -10.30
N THR A 27 6.65 -1.38 -10.69
CA THR A 27 5.82 -0.55 -9.81
C THR A 27 4.43 -1.14 -9.60
N GLY A 28 3.80 -1.68 -10.65
CA GLY A 28 2.54 -2.43 -10.53
C GLY A 28 2.67 -3.65 -9.61
N GLN A 29 3.79 -4.38 -9.70
CA GLN A 29 4.06 -5.50 -8.81
C GLN A 29 4.24 -5.05 -7.34
N ALA A 30 4.89 -3.92 -7.09
CA ALA A 30 5.02 -3.37 -5.74
C ALA A 30 3.65 -3.03 -5.12
N ALA A 31 2.72 -2.47 -5.91
CA ALA A 31 1.35 -2.23 -5.48
C ALA A 31 0.61 -3.54 -5.13
N ILE A 32 0.72 -4.58 -5.98
CA ILE A 32 0.12 -5.90 -5.73
C ILE A 32 0.67 -6.50 -4.43
N THR A 33 1.99 -6.48 -4.24
CA THR A 33 2.65 -7.02 -3.05
C THR A 33 2.15 -6.33 -1.79
N ALA A 34 2.06 -5.00 -1.79
CA ALA A 34 1.58 -4.23 -0.63
C ALA A 34 0.13 -4.56 -0.25
N VAL A 35 -0.79 -4.70 -1.22
CA VAL A 35 -2.18 -5.07 -0.90
C VAL A 35 -2.29 -6.50 -0.39
N ASN A 36 -1.51 -7.44 -0.94
CA ASN A 36 -1.51 -8.83 -0.45
C ASN A 36 -0.96 -8.88 0.98
N HIS A 37 0.10 -8.12 1.28
CA HIS A 37 0.61 -8.04 2.65
C HIS A 37 -0.42 -7.41 3.60
N ALA A 38 -1.12 -6.36 3.18
CA ALA A 38 -2.17 -5.75 3.96
C ALA A 38 -3.33 -6.70 4.29
N GLU A 39 -3.75 -7.53 3.33
CA GLU A 39 -4.73 -8.59 3.59
C GLU A 39 -4.22 -9.61 4.60
N GLN A 40 -2.99 -10.10 4.43
CA GLN A 40 -2.40 -11.06 5.36
C GLN A 40 -2.29 -10.48 6.77
N TRP A 41 -1.86 -9.22 6.87
CA TRP A 41 -1.82 -8.50 8.14
C TRP A 41 -3.20 -8.42 8.79
N LEU A 42 -4.25 -8.08 8.03
CA LEU A 42 -5.61 -7.97 8.57
C LEU A 42 -6.10 -9.31 9.13
N LEU A 43 -5.84 -10.42 8.43
CA LEU A 43 -6.19 -11.76 8.90
C LEU A 43 -5.48 -12.10 10.21
N ASN A 44 -4.18 -11.79 10.31
CA ASN A 44 -3.39 -12.00 11.53
C ASN A 44 -3.88 -11.12 12.68
N ALA A 45 -4.13 -9.83 12.42
CA ALA A 45 -4.59 -8.86 13.43
C ALA A 45 -5.99 -9.22 13.96
N MET A 46 -6.90 -9.69 13.09
CA MET A 46 -8.20 -10.19 13.50
C MET A 46 -8.08 -11.41 14.42
N GLY A 47 -7.12 -12.31 14.15
CA GLY A 47 -6.82 -13.44 15.02
C GLY A 47 -6.25 -13.05 16.39
N ALA A 48 -5.49 -11.95 16.47
CA ALA A 48 -4.95 -11.38 17.70
C ALA A 48 -5.96 -10.51 18.49
N GLY A 49 -7.13 -10.22 17.91
CA GLY A 49 -8.22 -9.50 18.55
C GLY A 49 -8.25 -7.99 18.26
N ARG A 50 -9.31 -7.34 18.74
CA ARG A 50 -9.66 -5.95 18.42
C ARG A 50 -8.54 -4.93 18.65
N PRO A 51 -7.78 -4.95 19.78
CA PRO A 51 -6.70 -3.98 20.00
C PRO A 51 -5.59 -4.05 18.95
N ALA A 52 -5.29 -5.25 18.43
CA ALA A 52 -4.28 -5.41 17.39
C ALA A 52 -4.72 -4.79 16.06
N VAL A 53 -6.01 -4.93 15.72
CA VAL A 53 -6.61 -4.28 14.55
C VAL A 53 -6.57 -2.76 14.70
N GLU A 54 -7.00 -2.23 15.84
CA GLU A 54 -7.03 -0.77 16.09
C GLU A 54 -5.63 -0.15 16.05
N ALA A 55 -4.63 -0.82 16.66
CA ALA A 55 -3.26 -0.33 16.70
C ALA A 55 -2.57 -0.23 15.32
N GLY A 56 -3.01 -1.02 14.33
CA GLY A 56 -2.46 -0.98 12.97
C GLY A 56 -3.40 -0.42 11.90
N ALA A 57 -4.63 -0.04 12.26
CA ALA A 57 -5.67 0.40 11.32
C ALA A 57 -5.19 1.54 10.40
N ARG A 58 -4.45 2.52 10.95
CA ARG A 58 -3.90 3.64 10.17
C ARG A 58 -2.89 3.17 9.12
N ARG A 59 -1.94 2.31 9.50
CA ARG A 59 -0.91 1.77 8.60
C ARG A 59 -1.52 0.90 7.51
N PHE A 60 -2.51 0.10 7.88
CA PHE A 60 -3.31 -0.68 6.94
C PHE A 60 -4.02 0.21 5.92
N ALA A 61 -4.77 1.22 6.36
CA ALA A 61 -5.51 2.12 5.48
C ALA A 61 -4.57 2.89 4.52
N LEU A 62 -3.45 3.41 5.02
CA LEU A 62 -2.47 4.10 4.21
C LEU A 62 -1.80 3.16 3.19
N THR A 63 -1.51 1.91 3.56
CA THR A 63 -0.95 0.92 2.65
C THR A 63 -1.91 0.63 1.49
N LEU A 64 -3.20 0.41 1.77
CA LEU A 64 -4.21 0.21 0.73
C LEU A 64 -4.34 1.42 -0.20
N GLY A 65 -4.40 2.63 0.36
CA GLY A 65 -4.51 3.86 -0.41
C GLY A 65 -3.30 4.07 -1.33
N ARG A 66 -2.08 3.91 -0.79
CA ARG A 66 -0.83 4.08 -1.55
C ARG A 66 -0.65 3.00 -2.62
N ALA A 67 -1.07 1.78 -2.34
CA ALA A 67 -1.02 0.72 -3.33
C ALA A 67 -1.98 0.98 -4.50
N LEU A 68 -3.21 1.44 -4.22
CA LEU A 68 -4.14 1.84 -5.27
C LEU A 68 -3.62 3.05 -6.06
N GLU A 69 -3.07 4.07 -5.39
CA GLU A 69 -2.45 5.23 -6.01
C GLU A 69 -1.31 4.82 -6.95
N LEU A 70 -0.39 3.96 -6.49
CA LEU A 70 0.72 3.51 -7.33
C LEU A 70 0.23 2.72 -8.54
N ALA A 71 -0.79 1.87 -8.37
CA ALA A 71 -1.39 1.15 -9.50
C ALA A 71 -1.93 2.15 -10.54
N LEU A 72 -2.72 3.14 -10.12
CA LEU A 72 -3.31 4.14 -11.02
C LEU A 72 -2.24 5.00 -11.71
N LEU A 73 -1.18 5.40 -11.00
CA LEU A 73 -0.03 6.09 -11.58
C LEU A 73 0.67 5.22 -12.63
N THR A 74 0.78 3.92 -12.37
CA THR A 74 1.40 2.96 -13.29
C THR A 74 0.60 2.83 -14.59
N GLU A 75 -0.73 2.68 -14.51
CA GLU A 75 -1.62 2.63 -15.68
C GLU A 75 -1.59 3.95 -16.47
N HIS A 76 -1.63 5.09 -15.78
CA HIS A 76 -1.55 6.38 -16.45
C HIS A 76 -0.19 6.60 -17.14
N ALA A 77 0.91 6.20 -16.49
CA ALA A 77 2.24 6.29 -17.08
C ALA A 77 2.37 5.42 -18.34
N GLN A 78 1.80 4.21 -18.33
CA GLN A 78 1.78 3.35 -19.51
C GLN A 78 1.04 4.00 -20.68
N TRP A 79 -0.11 4.63 -20.40
CA TRP A 79 -0.87 5.36 -21.40
C TRP A 79 -0.11 6.58 -21.93
N SER A 80 0.50 7.39 -21.05
CA SER A 80 1.25 8.60 -21.44
C SER A 80 2.45 8.24 -22.35
N LEU A 81 3.17 7.15 -22.05
CA LEU A 81 4.23 6.64 -22.93
C LEU A 81 3.70 6.23 -24.31
N ALA A 82 2.53 5.57 -24.36
CA ALA A 82 1.96 5.07 -25.60
C ALA A 82 1.38 6.19 -26.47
N VAL A 83 0.67 7.15 -25.87
CA VAL A 83 -0.14 8.17 -26.55
C VAL A 83 0.56 9.51 -26.61
N GLU A 84 1.03 10.03 -25.49
CA GLU A 84 1.65 11.36 -25.41
C GLU A 84 3.15 11.34 -25.75
N LYS A 85 3.77 10.15 -25.74
CA LYS A 85 5.22 9.97 -25.90
C LYS A 85 6.03 10.74 -24.84
N ASP A 86 5.49 10.83 -23.63
CA ASP A 86 6.08 11.57 -22.52
C ASP A 86 6.46 10.63 -21.36
N GLY A 87 7.67 10.81 -20.82
CA GLY A 87 8.22 10.02 -19.71
C GLY A 87 7.95 10.59 -18.32
N ARG A 88 7.36 11.79 -18.18
CA ARG A 88 7.14 12.44 -16.88
C ARG A 88 6.25 11.62 -15.95
N ALA A 89 5.19 11.00 -16.48
CA ALA A 89 4.30 10.15 -15.69
C ALA A 89 5.04 8.88 -15.19
N LEU A 90 5.91 8.29 -16.01
CA LEU A 90 6.77 7.19 -15.58
C LEU A 90 7.73 7.62 -14.46
N ALA A 91 8.34 8.80 -14.58
CA ALA A 91 9.22 9.33 -13.53
C ALA A 91 8.45 9.55 -12.21
N ALA A 92 7.21 10.03 -12.27
CA ALA A 92 6.34 10.19 -11.11
C ALA A 92 6.00 8.85 -10.45
N ALA A 93 5.56 7.84 -11.23
CA ALA A 93 5.26 6.50 -10.72
C ALA A 93 6.47 5.86 -10.02
N ARG A 94 7.66 5.96 -10.64
CA ARG A 94 8.92 5.47 -10.05
C ARG A 94 9.27 6.19 -8.75
N ARG A 95 9.19 7.52 -8.72
CA ARG A 95 9.46 8.31 -7.51
C ARG A 95 8.50 7.96 -6.39
N PHE A 96 7.22 7.77 -6.70
CA PHE A 96 6.23 7.38 -5.70
C PHE A 96 6.49 5.97 -5.15
N ALA A 97 6.86 5.01 -6.01
CA ALA A 97 7.24 3.66 -5.57
C ALA A 97 8.44 3.68 -4.59
N GLN A 98 9.41 4.58 -4.81
CA GLN A 98 10.57 4.75 -3.92
C GLN A 98 10.21 5.37 -2.55
N ALA A 99 9.07 6.05 -2.44
CA ALA A 99 8.63 6.68 -1.19
C ALA A 99 8.02 5.68 -0.19
N GLY A 100 8.01 4.37 -0.50
CA GLY A 100 7.44 3.32 0.33
C GLY A 100 5.93 3.19 0.15
N ILE A 101 5.45 2.02 -0.24
CA ILE A 101 4.03 1.75 -0.48
C ILE A 101 3.42 0.99 0.68
N ASP A 102 4.15 -0.01 1.15
CA ASP A 102 3.81 -0.79 2.31
C ASP A 102 4.27 -0.08 3.58
N LEU A 103 3.31 0.35 4.39
CA LEU A 103 3.58 1.00 5.67
C LEU A 103 3.29 0.06 6.84
N ILE A 104 2.92 -1.19 6.58
CA ILE A 104 2.73 -2.20 7.62
C ILE A 104 4.11 -2.75 7.97
N GLY A 105 4.56 -2.47 9.18
CA GLY A 105 5.79 -3.01 9.74
C GLY A 105 5.63 -3.30 11.22
N ASP A 106 6.64 -3.96 11.79
CA ASP A 106 6.75 -4.15 13.24
C ASP A 106 6.88 -2.78 13.90
N THR A 107 5.81 -2.37 14.56
CA THR A 107 5.77 -1.18 15.40
C THR A 107 5.53 -1.69 16.81
N ASP A 108 6.32 -1.21 17.76
CA ASP A 108 6.07 -1.54 19.16
C ASP A 108 4.65 -1.10 19.52
N ARG A 109 3.85 -2.06 19.98
CA ARG A 109 2.45 -1.84 20.33
C ARG A 109 2.33 -0.85 21.48
N ASP A 110 3.22 -0.95 22.46
CA ASP A 110 3.19 -0.13 23.67
C ASP A 110 3.60 1.30 23.35
N GLU A 111 4.58 1.50 22.46
CA GLU A 111 4.91 2.83 21.93
C GLU A 111 3.74 3.44 21.16
N ALA A 112 3.10 2.66 20.27
CA ALA A 112 1.95 3.14 19.49
C ALA A 112 0.77 3.52 20.40
N LEU A 113 0.54 2.72 21.46
CA LEU A 113 -0.51 2.97 22.45
C LEU A 113 -0.20 4.22 23.29
N ALA A 114 1.07 4.41 23.66
CA ALA A 114 1.50 5.58 24.41
C ALA A 114 1.34 6.88 23.60
N LEU A 115 1.77 6.90 22.34
CA LEU A 115 1.60 8.05 21.45
C LEU A 115 0.12 8.37 21.18
N ALA A 116 -0.73 7.35 21.02
CA ALA A 116 -2.15 7.55 20.72
C ALA A 116 -2.95 8.11 21.91
N ASN A 117 -2.58 7.74 23.13
CA ASN A 117 -3.29 8.09 24.36
C ASN A 117 -2.53 9.11 25.23
N ASP A 118 -1.44 9.67 24.71
CA ASP A 118 -0.54 10.60 25.42
C ASP A 118 -0.09 10.06 26.80
N LEU A 119 0.37 8.80 26.81
CA LEU A 119 0.83 8.11 28.02
C LEU A 119 2.34 8.17 28.14
N PRO A 120 2.89 8.28 29.37
CA PRO A 120 4.32 8.22 29.59
C PRO A 120 4.89 6.84 29.25
N LEU A 121 6.04 6.80 28.59
CA LEU A 121 6.87 5.60 28.42
C LEU A 121 7.97 5.57 29.49
N PRO A 122 8.35 4.39 30.00
CA PRO A 122 9.45 4.27 30.95
C PRO A 122 10.77 4.74 30.33
N LEU A 123 11.59 5.45 31.11
CA LEU A 123 12.95 5.80 30.72
C LEU A 123 13.80 4.53 30.77
N VAL A 124 14.45 4.21 29.65
CA VAL A 124 15.39 3.07 29.51
C VAL A 124 16.64 3.30 30.33
#